data_AF-A0AAW1BKK0-F1
#
_entry.id   AF-A0AAW1BKK0-F1
#
_cell.length_a   1.000
_cell.length_b   1.000
_cell.length_c   1.000
_cell.angle_alpha   90.00
_cell.angle_beta   90.00
_cell.angle_gamma   90.00
#
_symmetry.space_group_name_H-M   'P 1'
#
loop_
_entity.id
_entity.type
_entity.pdbx_description
1 polymer ?
#
loop_
_entity_poly.entity_id
_entity_poly.type
_entity_poly.pdbx_seq_one_letter_code
_entity_poly.pdbx_strand_id
1 'polypeptide(L)'
;MAPIYFKKAIMESDEEWAMNKKLINLGSKDVRKSVPKGLPYFCVDFGLQGGFAHVIENQLKFPHYFGKEIIGGMLDLEPRLWRKGLRENFEDQRKKVLNFAQKWKLYDFTKSKE
;
A
#
# COMPACT_ATOMS: atom_id res chain seq x y z
N MET A 1 7.80 1.91 13.07
CA MET A 1 7.37 0.49 13.07
C MET A 1 6.99 0.00 11.68
N ALA A 2 6.07 0.67 10.97
CA ALA A 2 5.63 0.24 9.64
C ALA A 2 6.75 -0.16 8.65
N PRO A 3 7.87 0.60 8.51
CA PRO A 3 8.96 0.19 7.63
C PRO A 3 9.56 -1.19 7.97
N ILE A 4 9.63 -1.55 9.26
CA ILE A 4 10.19 -2.82 9.71
C ILE A 4 9.29 -3.99 9.29
N TYR A 5 7.97 -3.86 9.50
CA TYR A 5 6.99 -4.89 9.11
C TYR A 5 6.98 -5.11 7.60
N PHE A 6 6.93 -4.03 6.82
CA PHE A 6 6.96 -4.12 5.36
C PHE A 6 8.29 -4.69 4.85
N LYS A 7 9.42 -4.27 5.42
CA LYS A 7 10.73 -4.83 5.06
C LYS A 7 10.77 -6.33 5.31
N LYS A 8 10.32 -6.79 6.47
CA LYS A 8 10.29 -8.22 6.82
C LYS A 8 9.36 -8.99 5.88
N ALA A 9 8.11 -8.53 5.73
CA ALA A 9 7.12 -9.20 4.90
C ALA A 9 7.55 -9.28 3.42
N ILE A 10 8.17 -8.24 2.87
CA ILE A 10 8.68 -8.26 1.48
C ILE A 10 9.82 -9.27 1.32
N MET A 11 10.75 -9.32 2.28
CA MET A 11 11.88 -10.27 2.24
C MET A 11 11.42 -11.72 2.37
N GLU A 12 10.37 -11.96 3.15
CA GLU A 12 9.74 -13.27 3.35
C GLU A 12 8.71 -13.62 2.25
N SER A 13 8.32 -12.64 1.42
CA SER A 13 7.37 -12.86 0.32
C SER A 13 8.04 -13.44 -0.93
N ASP A 14 7.19 -14.04 -1.77
CA ASP A 14 7.54 -14.68 -3.05
C ASP A 14 8.55 -15.84 -2.91
N GLU A 15 8.95 -16.44 -4.03
CA GLU A 15 9.90 -17.55 -4.08
C GLU A 15 11.25 -17.20 -3.42
N GLU A 16 11.86 -18.19 -2.74
CA GLU A 16 13.19 -18.05 -2.11
C GLU A 16 14.27 -17.73 -3.16
N TRP A 17 14.07 -18.20 -4.39
CA TRP A 17 14.99 -18.05 -5.52
C TRP A 17 14.45 -17.06 -6.57
N ALA A 18 14.16 -15.83 -6.15
CA ALA A 18 13.75 -14.77 -7.06
C ALA A 18 14.92 -14.29 -7.94
N MET A 19 14.65 -13.98 -9.21
CA MET A 19 15.65 -13.49 -10.16
C MET A 19 15.98 -12.00 -9.93
N ASN A 20 14.99 -11.22 -9.52
CA ASN A 20 15.10 -9.82 -9.15
C ASN A 20 15.37 -9.65 -7.65
N LYS A 21 15.98 -8.51 -7.29
CA LYS A 21 16.14 -8.14 -5.88
C LYS A 21 14.77 -8.02 -5.22
N LYS A 22 14.51 -8.82 -4.17
CA LYS A 22 13.24 -8.82 -3.44
C LYS A 22 12.86 -7.43 -2.91
N LEU A 23 13.80 -6.66 -2.38
CA LEU A 23 13.51 -5.34 -1.83
C LEU A 23 14.33 -4.26 -2.52
N ILE A 24 13.63 -3.29 -3.09
CA ILE A 24 14.18 -2.08 -3.69
C ILE A 24 13.88 -0.92 -2.75
N ASN A 25 14.92 -0.20 -2.32
CA ASN A 25 14.76 0.98 -1.47
C ASN A 25 14.46 2.23 -2.32
N LEU A 26 13.32 2.88 -2.05
CA LEU A 26 12.85 4.08 -2.75
C LEU A 26 13.19 5.39 -2.02
N GLY A 27 13.91 5.35 -0.89
CA GLY A 27 14.20 6.56 -0.10
C GLY A 27 15.01 7.64 -0.83
N SER A 28 15.73 7.29 -1.90
CA SER A 28 16.49 8.23 -2.74
C SER A 28 15.99 8.33 -4.18
N LYS A 29 15.13 7.40 -4.62
CA LYS A 29 14.71 7.26 -6.01
C LYS A 29 13.23 6.89 -6.08
N ASP A 30 12.52 7.57 -6.95
CA ASP A 30 11.13 7.25 -7.27
C ASP A 30 10.99 5.85 -7.89
N VAL A 31 9.84 5.22 -7.70
CA VAL A 31 9.53 3.90 -8.25
C VAL A 31 9.67 3.83 -9.77
N ARG A 32 9.33 4.91 -10.49
CA ARG A 32 9.41 4.99 -11.96
C ARG A 32 10.85 4.91 -12.48
N LYS A 33 11.84 5.23 -11.65
CA LYS A 33 13.27 5.12 -11.97
C LYS A 33 13.90 3.83 -11.44
N SER A 34 13.15 3.07 -10.64
CA SER A 34 13.66 1.92 -9.89
C SER A 34 13.10 0.60 -10.40
N VAL A 35 11.90 0.60 -10.98
CA VAL A 35 11.24 -0.56 -11.59
C VAL A 35 11.08 -0.33 -13.09
N PRO A 36 11.58 -1.23 -13.96
CA PRO A 36 11.35 -1.16 -15.41
C PRO A 36 9.86 -1.17 -15.77
N LYS A 37 9.50 -0.48 -16.86
CA LYS A 37 8.13 -0.51 -17.38
C LYS A 37 7.75 -1.93 -17.83
N GLY A 38 6.50 -2.32 -17.59
CA GLY A 38 5.93 -3.59 -18.05
C GLY A 38 6.03 -4.74 -17.04
N LEU A 39 6.76 -4.57 -15.92
CA LEU A 39 6.80 -5.55 -14.85
C LEU A 39 5.75 -5.24 -13.78
N PRO A 40 5.02 -6.23 -13.24
CA PRO A 40 4.17 -6.05 -12.08
C PRO A 40 5.02 -5.80 -10.83
N TYR A 41 4.59 -4.85 -9.99
CA TYR A 41 5.30 -4.51 -8.77
C TYR A 41 4.35 -4.09 -7.65
N PHE A 42 4.78 -4.32 -6.42
CA PHE A 42 4.21 -3.72 -5.22
C PHE A 42 5.10 -2.55 -4.79
N CYS A 43 4.50 -1.44 -4.38
CA CYS A 43 5.23 -0.31 -3.77
C CYS A 43 4.50 0.20 -2.53
N VAL A 44 5.26 0.71 -1.57
CA VAL A 44 4.76 1.31 -0.32
C VAL A 44 5.65 2.49 0.05
N ASP A 45 5.05 3.61 0.42
CA ASP A 45 5.75 4.81 0.88
C ASP A 45 5.37 5.16 2.33
N PHE A 46 6.33 5.68 3.10
CA PHE A 46 6.15 6.08 4.49
C PHE A 46 6.16 7.60 4.61
N GLY A 47 5.01 8.21 4.30
CA GLY A 47 4.88 9.67 4.25
C GLY A 47 5.73 10.25 3.12
N LEU A 48 6.59 11.23 3.44
CA LEU A 48 7.45 11.91 2.46
C LEU A 48 8.86 11.28 2.35
N GLN A 49 9.19 10.28 3.16
CA GLN A 49 10.54 9.72 3.27
C GLN A 49 10.82 8.62 2.22
N GLY A 50 9.86 8.37 1.32
CA GLY A 50 9.86 7.22 0.42
C GLY A 50 9.60 5.90 1.16
N GLY A 51 9.73 4.78 0.46
CA GLY A 51 9.63 3.47 1.08
C GLY A 51 10.26 2.35 0.27
N PHE A 52 9.50 1.32 -0.06
CA PHE A 52 10.00 0.10 -0.69
C PHE A 52 9.22 -0.24 -1.96
N ALA A 53 9.90 -0.90 -2.90
CA ALA A 53 9.28 -1.61 -4.01
C ALA A 53 9.73 -3.07 -4.04
N HIS A 54 8.87 -3.91 -4.60
CA HIS A 54 9.09 -5.32 -4.84
C HIS A 54 8.55 -5.66 -6.24
N VAL A 55 9.41 -6.21 -7.10
CA VAL A 55 8.97 -6.76 -8.40
C VAL A 55 8.31 -8.09 -8.13
N ILE A 56 7.08 -8.28 -8.61
CA ILE A 56 6.30 -9.49 -8.40
C ILE A 56 6.64 -10.47 -9.52
N GLU A 57 7.26 -11.59 -9.21
CA GLU A 57 7.60 -12.59 -10.24
C GLU A 57 6.46 -13.59 -10.41
N ASN A 58 5.88 -14.04 -9.29
CA ASN A 58 4.77 -14.99 -9.29
C ASN A 58 3.48 -14.36 -8.74
N GLN A 59 2.63 -13.85 -9.63
CA GLN A 59 1.35 -13.24 -9.26
C GLN A 59 0.38 -14.19 -8.54
N LEU A 60 0.50 -15.51 -8.72
CA LEU A 60 -0.35 -16.48 -8.03
C LEU A 60 0.03 -16.64 -6.56
N LYS A 61 1.30 -16.45 -6.22
CA LYS A 61 1.82 -16.53 -4.85
C LYS A 61 1.77 -15.20 -4.12
N PHE A 62 1.64 -14.09 -4.85
CA PHE A 62 1.60 -12.75 -4.28
C PHE A 62 0.16 -12.25 -4.08
N PRO A 63 -0.36 -12.15 -2.84
CA PRO A 63 -1.73 -11.75 -2.62
C PRO A 63 -2.00 -10.30 -3.04
N HIS A 64 -3.08 -10.04 -3.78
CA HIS A 64 -3.48 -8.68 -4.15
C HIS A 64 -3.76 -7.76 -2.95
N TYR A 65 -4.00 -8.32 -1.77
CA TYR A 65 -4.23 -7.60 -0.52
C TYR A 65 -2.98 -7.50 0.39
N PHE A 66 -1.80 -7.90 -0.08
CA PHE A 66 -0.56 -7.99 0.71
C PHE A 66 -0.32 -6.76 1.62
N GLY A 67 -0.42 -5.55 1.07
CA GLY A 67 -0.23 -4.33 1.87
C GLY A 67 -1.28 -4.13 2.97
N LYS A 68 -2.54 -4.51 2.72
CA LYS A 68 -3.62 -4.44 3.72
C LYS A 68 -3.43 -5.48 4.82
N GLU A 69 -2.94 -6.67 4.47
CA GLU A 69 -2.65 -7.73 5.45
C GLU A 69 -1.55 -7.31 6.43
N ILE A 70 -0.48 -6.67 5.94
CA ILE A 70 0.59 -6.13 6.80
C ILE A 70 0.04 -5.04 7.72
N ILE A 71 -0.73 -4.08 7.18
CA ILE A 71 -1.33 -3.01 7.99
C ILE A 71 -2.33 -3.57 9.01
N GLY A 72 -3.18 -4.51 8.59
CA GLY A 72 -4.16 -5.15 9.45
C GLY A 72 -3.51 -5.93 10.60
N GLY A 73 -2.45 -6.69 10.31
CA GLY A 73 -1.67 -7.39 11.33
C GLY A 73 -0.96 -6.45 12.30
N MET A 74 -0.45 -5.30 11.83
CA MET A 74 0.14 -4.27 12.71
C MET A 74 -0.89 -3.61 13.63
N LEU A 75 -2.14 -3.50 13.18
CA LEU A 75 -3.24 -2.86 13.91
C LEU A 75 -4.12 -3.86 14.69
N ASP A 76 -3.73 -5.14 14.71
CA ASP A 76 -4.47 -6.25 15.34
C ASP A 76 -5.94 -6.32 14.86
N LEU A 77 -6.14 -6.19 13.55
CA LEU A 77 -7.44 -6.19 12.91
C LEU A 77 -7.80 -7.58 12.37
N GLU A 78 -9.09 -7.86 12.23
CA GLU A 78 -9.55 -9.15 11.74
C GLU A 78 -9.37 -9.32 10.22
N PRO A 79 -8.89 -10.49 9.73
CA PRO A 79 -8.62 -10.72 8.31
C PRO A 79 -9.79 -10.53 7.33
N ARG A 80 -11.02 -10.60 7.83
CA ARG A 80 -12.23 -10.34 7.02
C ARG A 80 -12.19 -8.95 6.36
N LEU A 81 -11.54 -7.98 6.98
CA LEU A 81 -11.48 -6.60 6.48
C LEU A 81 -10.70 -6.47 5.16
N TRP A 82 -9.72 -7.33 4.88
CA TRP A 82 -8.92 -7.27 3.65
C TRP A 82 -9.08 -8.47 2.72
N ARG A 83 -9.43 -9.66 3.23
CA ARG A 83 -9.66 -10.86 2.39
C ARG A 83 -11.04 -10.85 1.74
N LYS A 84 -12.07 -10.37 2.44
CA LYS A 84 -13.47 -10.34 1.97
C LYS A 84 -14.16 -9.09 2.52
N GLY A 85 -13.77 -7.94 1.96
CA GLY A 85 -14.21 -6.62 2.42
C GLY A 85 -15.70 -6.57 2.73
N LEU A 86 -16.03 -5.98 3.89
CA LEU A 86 -17.40 -5.86 4.35
C LEU A 86 -18.17 -4.90 3.43
N ARG A 87 -19.36 -5.32 3.00
CA ARG A 87 -20.28 -4.40 2.33
C ARG A 87 -20.88 -3.47 3.37
N GLU A 88 -20.80 -2.18 3.11
CA GLU A 88 -21.41 -1.16 3.96
C GLU A 88 -22.67 -0.62 3.29
N ASN A 89 -23.62 -0.13 4.09
CA ASN A 89 -24.78 0.57 3.57
C ASN A 89 -24.35 1.90 2.95
N PHE A 90 -25.04 2.31 1.88
CA PHE A 90 -24.79 3.56 1.17
C PHE A 90 -24.84 4.78 2.10
N GLU A 91 -25.82 4.83 3.02
CA GLU A 91 -25.97 5.98 3.93
C GLU A 91 -24.79 6.10 4.91
N ASP A 92 -24.24 4.98 5.38
CA ASP A 92 -23.07 5.00 6.26
C ASP A 92 -21.80 5.42 5.51
N GLN A 93 -21.64 4.95 4.26
CA GLN A 93 -20.56 5.40 3.38
C GLN A 93 -20.65 6.91 3.12
N ARG A 94 -21.85 7.42 2.83
CA ARG A 94 -22.11 8.86 2.62
C ARG A 94 -21.68 9.68 3.83
N LYS A 95 -22.04 9.27 5.05
CA LYS A 95 -21.64 9.97 6.29
C LYS A 95 -20.11 10.01 6.46
N LYS A 96 -19.40 8.90 6.17
CA LYS A 96 -17.93 8.86 6.23
C LYS A 96 -17.30 9.82 5.23
N VAL A 97 -17.82 9.88 4.01
CA VAL A 97 -17.37 10.82 2.97
C VAL A 97 -17.55 12.27 3.41
N LEU A 98 -18.72 12.64 3.94
CA LEU A 98 -18.99 14.00 4.43
C LEU A 98 -18.05 14.39 5.58
N ASN A 99 -17.81 13.48 6.53
CA ASN A 99 -16.89 13.70 7.64
C ASN A 99 -15.44 13.92 7.14
N PHE A 100 -14.98 13.09 6.21
CA PHE A 100 -13.65 13.27 5.63
C PHE A 100 -13.52 14.59 4.86
N ALA A 101 -14.54 14.95 4.07
CA ALA A 101 -14.57 16.21 3.31
C ALA A 101 -14.45 17.44 4.22
N GLN A 102 -15.10 17.43 5.38
CA GLN A 102 -14.97 18.50 6.37
C GLN A 102 -13.54 18.60 6.91
N LYS A 103 -12.90 17.48 7.24
CA LYS A 103 -11.50 17.44 7.73
C LYS A 103 -10.50 17.88 6.66
N TRP A 104 -10.72 17.50 5.40
CA TRP A 104 -9.83 17.81 4.29
C TRP A 104 -9.95 19.26 3.79
N LYS A 105 -11.04 19.96 4.15
CA LYS A 105 -11.36 21.31 3.63
C LYS A 105 -10.21 22.33 3.72
N LEU A 106 -9.38 22.27 4.76
CA LEU A 106 -8.25 23.18 4.97
C LEU A 106 -7.02 22.87 4.10
N TYR A 107 -6.92 21.64 3.60
CA TYR A 107 -5.78 21.13 2.83
C TYR A 107 -6.11 20.92 1.35
N ASP A 108 -7.31 21.30 0.95
CA ASP A 108 -7.81 21.09 -0.40
C ASP A 108 -7.18 22.10 -1.38
N PHE A 109 -6.16 21.63 -2.09
CA PHE A 109 -5.46 22.37 -3.14
C PHE A 109 -6.20 22.38 -4.49
N THR A 110 -7.33 21.67 -4.63
CA THR A 110 -8.09 21.57 -5.89
C THR A 110 -9.07 22.72 -6.09
N LYS A 111 -9.29 23.54 -5.06
CA LYS A 111 -10.10 24.75 -5.16
C LYS A 111 -9.28 25.86 -5.78
N SER A 112 -9.74 26.39 -6.92
CA SER A 112 -9.29 27.69 -7.37
C SER A 112 -9.67 28.74 -6.33
N LYS A 113 -8.73 29.61 -5.96
CA LYS A 113 -9.08 30.88 -5.33
C LYS A 113 -9.77 31.71 -6.41
N GLU A 114 -11.10 31.76 -6.37
CA GLU A 114 -11.84 32.91 -6.87
C GLU A 114 -11.93 33.96 -5.76
#